data_AF-A0A3D4IG42-F1
#
_entry.id   AF-A0A3D4IG42-F1
#
_cell.length_a   1.000
_cell.length_b   1.000
_cell.length_c   1.000
_cell.angle_alpha   90.00
_cell.angle_beta   90.00
_cell.angle_gamma   90.00
#
_symmetry.space_group_name_H-M   'P 1'
#
loop_
_entity.id
_entity.type
_entity.pdbx_description
1 polymer ?
#
loop_
_entity_poly.entity_id
_entity_poly.type
_entity_poly.pdbx_seq_one_letter_code
_entity_poly.pdbx_strand_id
1 'polypeptide(L)'
;METTLEALQDAGARFLFAFWLPIGVWSAFAWIIDRILLQVDAPRHILAVRLAVFWSLPFGVMWANWGWLPVWEVEASSRLVGFELLQGAFGVPESSSNAPILTARQLYLIPLVLWILVVLRGLRSGRQLWASWQDLRALRNLLSLVNTPEFIAEVQNRSTQMGIRRDVRLFTAPMSFSPFTFGIFSPVLVFPPALLPPSHARTMAIHHELVHIRRVDVLWRFLEECLLLVLGWHPLVKHCHQEIMFAREATCDAEVLSGPGV
;
A
#
# COMPACT_ATOMS: atom_id res chain seq x y z
N MET A 1 -26.42 11.80 -32.13
CA MET A 1 -24.97 11.54 -32.28
C MET A 1 -24.15 12.59 -31.55
N GLU A 2 -24.53 13.88 -31.61
CA GLU A 2 -23.99 14.95 -30.74
C GLU A 2 -24.13 14.62 -29.24
N THR A 3 -25.33 14.25 -28.79
CA THR A 3 -25.61 13.95 -27.38
C THR A 3 -24.78 12.82 -26.77
N THR A 4 -24.44 11.80 -27.58
CA THR A 4 -23.58 10.68 -27.14
C THR A 4 -22.11 11.07 -27.06
N LEU A 5 -21.66 11.97 -27.94
CA LEU A 5 -20.28 12.45 -27.95
C LEU A 5 -20.04 13.42 -26.77
N GLU A 6 -20.99 14.31 -26.50
CA GLU A 6 -20.96 15.23 -25.35
C GLU A 6 -20.94 14.46 -24.03
N ALA A 7 -21.78 13.44 -23.88
CA ALA A 7 -21.79 12.59 -22.69
C ALA A 7 -20.45 11.85 -22.48
N LEU A 8 -19.80 11.40 -23.56
CA LEU A 8 -18.47 10.77 -23.49
C LEU A 8 -17.37 11.77 -23.12
N GLN A 9 -17.44 13.00 -23.64
CA GLN A 9 -16.49 14.05 -23.33
C GLN A 9 -16.59 14.50 -21.86
N ASP A 10 -17.80 14.69 -21.35
CA ASP A 10 -18.06 15.02 -19.95
C ASP A 10 -17.60 13.89 -19.01
N ALA A 11 -17.92 12.63 -19.33
CA ALA A 11 -17.43 11.48 -18.58
C ALA A 11 -15.88 11.41 -18.57
N GLY A 12 -15.24 11.69 -19.70
CA GLY A 12 -13.78 11.73 -19.82
C GLY A 12 -13.14 12.84 -18.98
N ALA A 13 -13.71 14.04 -19.01
CA ALA A 13 -13.25 15.17 -18.20
C ALA A 13 -13.39 14.85 -16.71
N ARG A 14 -14.57 14.39 -16.26
CA ARG A 14 -14.79 13.99 -14.87
C ARG A 14 -13.81 12.93 -14.41
N PHE A 15 -13.52 11.93 -15.23
CA PHE A 15 -12.54 10.90 -14.90
C PHE A 15 -11.13 11.47 -14.75
N LEU A 16 -10.70 12.37 -15.64
CA LEU A 16 -9.38 13.01 -15.57
C LEU A 16 -9.20 13.81 -14.27
N PHE A 17 -10.18 14.63 -13.91
CA PHE A 17 -10.07 15.47 -12.71
C PHE A 17 -10.35 14.71 -11.41
N ALA A 18 -11.30 13.77 -11.40
CA ALA A 18 -11.65 13.04 -10.18
C ALA A 18 -10.64 11.95 -9.82
N PHE A 19 -9.87 11.44 -10.79
CA PHE A 19 -8.91 10.35 -10.55
C PHE A 19 -7.45 10.79 -10.73
N TRP A 20 -7.10 11.41 -11.87
CA TRP A 20 -5.70 11.68 -12.19
C TRP A 20 -5.14 12.92 -11.49
N LEU A 21 -5.93 13.97 -11.32
CA LEU A 21 -5.48 15.17 -10.61
C LEU A 21 -5.07 14.86 -9.14
N PRO A 22 -5.88 14.14 -8.33
CA PRO A 22 -5.46 13.73 -6.98
C PRO A 22 -4.18 12.90 -6.98
N ILE A 23 -4.03 11.96 -7.91
CA ILE A 23 -2.82 11.13 -8.03
C ILE A 23 -1.60 12.00 -8.36
N GLY A 24 -1.74 12.96 -9.27
CA GLY A 24 -0.66 13.87 -9.66
C GLY A 24 -0.22 14.79 -8.51
N VAL A 25 -1.18 15.45 -7.85
CA VAL A 25 -0.93 16.30 -6.68
C VAL A 25 -0.28 15.48 -5.55
N TRP A 26 -0.84 14.30 -5.27
CA TRP A 26 -0.30 13.40 -4.27
C TRP A 26 1.13 12.96 -4.60
N SER A 27 1.43 12.67 -5.87
CA SER A 27 2.77 12.23 -6.30
C SER A 27 3.83 13.29 -6.07
N ALA A 28 3.53 14.55 -6.41
CA ALA A 28 4.44 15.67 -6.15
C ALA A 28 4.65 15.85 -4.63
N PHE A 29 3.57 15.82 -3.85
CA PHE A 29 3.63 15.93 -2.40
C PHE A 29 4.45 14.78 -1.76
N ALA A 30 4.16 13.54 -2.13
CA ALA A 30 4.85 12.35 -1.63
C ALA A 30 6.35 12.40 -1.94
N TRP A 31 6.72 12.85 -3.14
CA TRP A 31 8.13 13.00 -3.53
C TRP A 31 8.85 14.06 -2.69
N ILE A 32 8.24 15.22 -2.45
CA ILE A 32 8.82 16.28 -1.60
C ILE A 32 9.03 15.77 -0.17
N ILE A 33 8.00 15.13 0.40
CA ILE A 33 8.08 14.59 1.76
C ILE A 33 9.16 13.51 1.85
N ASP A 34 9.26 12.62 0.87
CA ASP A 34 10.31 11.60 0.83
C ASP A 34 11.72 12.24 0.88
N ARG A 35 11.95 13.31 0.11
CA ARG A 35 13.24 14.04 0.14
C ARG A 35 13.56 14.67 1.50
N ILE A 36 12.56 15.18 2.19
CA ILE A 36 12.71 15.74 3.55
C ILE A 36 13.02 14.62 4.55
N LEU A 37 12.30 13.50 4.48
CA LEU A 37 12.46 12.39 5.41
C LEU A 37 13.84 11.73 5.33
N LEU A 38 14.51 11.77 4.17
CA LEU A 38 15.89 11.30 4.03
C LEU A 38 16.90 12.06 4.91
N GLN A 39 16.53 13.22 5.44
CA GLN A 39 17.40 14.06 6.28
C GLN A 39 17.10 13.93 7.77
N VAL A 40 16.07 13.16 8.15
CA VAL A 40 15.60 13.03 9.53
C VAL A 40 16.04 11.68 10.07
N ASP A 41 16.67 11.65 11.26
CA ASP A 41 16.99 10.42 11.97
C ASP A 41 16.05 10.21 13.16
N ALA A 42 14.81 9.84 12.86
CA ALA A 42 13.80 9.55 13.87
C ALA A 42 12.79 8.52 13.36
N PRO A 43 13.07 7.20 13.50
CA PRO A 43 12.29 6.12 12.88
C PRO A 43 10.79 6.22 13.11
N ARG A 44 10.37 6.53 14.35
CA ARG A 44 8.96 6.65 14.74
C ARG A 44 8.24 7.77 14.00
N HIS A 45 8.87 8.92 13.82
CA HIS A 45 8.29 10.05 13.09
C HIS A 45 8.27 9.78 11.60
N ILE A 46 9.33 9.17 11.05
CA ILE A 46 9.41 8.76 9.65
C ILE A 46 8.25 7.82 9.33
N LEU A 47 8.03 6.78 10.13
CA LEU A 47 6.93 5.83 9.93
C LEU A 47 5.57 6.55 9.94
N ALA A 48 5.31 7.41 10.92
CA ALA A 48 4.04 8.11 11.05
C ALA A 48 3.76 9.02 9.83
N VAL A 49 4.76 9.79 9.39
CA VAL A 49 4.62 10.68 8.23
C VAL A 49 4.43 9.87 6.95
N ARG A 50 5.19 8.79 6.75
CA ARG A 50 5.05 7.93 5.57
C ARG A 50 3.69 7.27 5.49
N LEU A 51 3.15 6.78 6.62
CA LEU A 51 1.78 6.27 6.68
C LEU A 51 0.75 7.34 6.36
N ALA A 52 0.90 8.55 6.89
CA ALA A 52 -0.01 9.67 6.60
C ALA A 52 -0.01 10.04 5.11
N VAL A 53 1.17 10.10 4.48
CA VAL A 53 1.30 10.32 3.03
C VAL A 53 0.66 9.17 2.27
N PHE A 54 0.97 7.92 2.61
CA PHE A 54 0.44 6.76 1.89
C PHE A 54 -1.09 6.69 1.94
N TRP A 55 -1.69 6.95 3.10
CA TRP A 55 -3.15 6.92 3.28
C TRP A 55 -3.86 8.16 2.73
N SER A 56 -3.19 9.30 2.56
CA SER A 56 -3.83 10.48 1.97
C SER A 56 -4.23 10.29 0.51
N LEU A 57 -3.63 9.34 -0.22
CA LEU A 57 -3.98 9.04 -1.61
C LEU A 57 -5.41 8.52 -1.79
N PRO A 58 -5.82 7.38 -1.18
CA PRO A 58 -7.18 6.88 -1.31
C PRO A 58 -8.20 7.89 -0.75
N PHE A 59 -7.87 8.62 0.32
CA PHE A 59 -8.74 9.70 0.83
C PHE A 59 -8.86 10.85 -0.16
N GLY A 60 -7.79 11.27 -0.83
CA GLY A 60 -7.81 12.33 -1.83
C GLY A 60 -8.63 11.95 -3.06
N VAL A 61 -8.48 10.71 -3.54
CA VAL A 61 -9.32 10.19 -4.64
C VAL A 61 -10.79 10.09 -4.20
N MET A 62 -11.06 9.56 -3.01
CA MET A 62 -12.43 9.47 -2.48
C MET A 62 -13.05 10.85 -2.33
N TRP A 63 -12.31 11.81 -1.75
CA TRP A 63 -12.73 13.20 -1.58
C TRP A 63 -13.07 13.87 -2.91
N ALA A 64 -12.23 13.70 -3.93
CA ALA A 64 -12.47 14.25 -5.27
C ALA A 64 -13.74 13.69 -5.94
N ASN A 65 -14.19 12.48 -5.54
CA ASN A 65 -15.41 11.84 -6.04
C ASN A 65 -16.62 12.07 -5.12
N TRP A 66 -16.41 12.52 -3.88
CA TRP A 66 -17.45 12.71 -2.87
C TRP A 66 -18.10 14.08 -3.00
N GLY A 67 -18.76 14.36 -4.13
CA GLY A 67 -19.83 15.37 -4.39
C GLY A 67 -19.80 16.78 -3.75
N TRP A 68 -18.76 17.19 -3.03
CA TRP A 68 -18.70 18.38 -2.17
C TRP A 68 -17.74 19.44 -2.69
N LEU A 69 -16.76 19.05 -3.51
CA LEU A 69 -16.22 20.02 -4.43
C LEU A 69 -17.35 20.27 -5.43
N PRO A 70 -17.78 21.53 -5.66
CA PRO A 70 -18.25 21.85 -6.99
C PRO A 70 -17.07 21.42 -7.85
N VAL A 71 -17.17 20.24 -8.48
CA VAL A 71 -16.52 20.04 -9.76
C VAL A 71 -17.12 21.18 -10.52
N TRP A 72 -16.43 22.33 -10.50
CA TRP A 72 -16.58 23.48 -11.37
C TRP A 72 -17.42 22.96 -12.51
N GLU A 73 -18.64 23.47 -12.65
CA GLU A 73 -19.38 23.22 -13.88
C GLU A 73 -18.39 23.62 -14.94
N VAL A 74 -17.73 22.59 -15.47
CA VAL A 74 -16.98 22.69 -16.67
C VAL A 74 -18.16 22.83 -17.59
N GLU A 75 -18.58 24.08 -17.81
CA GLU A 75 -18.87 24.45 -19.16
C GLU A 75 -17.69 23.89 -19.91
N ALA A 76 -17.92 22.71 -20.48
CA ALA A 76 -17.11 22.15 -21.51
C ALA A 76 -17.29 23.13 -22.66
N SER A 77 -16.69 24.32 -22.54
CA SER A 77 -16.05 24.99 -23.64
C SER A 77 -15.00 23.98 -24.09
N SER A 78 -15.48 23.05 -24.91
CA SER A 78 -14.89 21.83 -25.45
C SER A 78 -13.71 22.14 -26.38
N ARG A 79 -13.03 23.28 -26.17
CA ARG A 79 -12.09 23.85 -27.12
C ARG A 79 -10.66 24.01 -26.61
N LEU A 80 -10.33 24.24 -25.33
CA LEU A 80 -9.04 24.94 -25.09
C LEU A 80 -8.02 24.34 -24.09
N VAL A 81 -8.37 23.69 -22.99
CA VAL A 81 -7.36 23.56 -21.91
C VAL A 81 -6.26 22.51 -22.18
N GLY A 82 -6.57 21.35 -22.75
CA GLY A 82 -5.55 20.32 -23.02
C GLY A 82 -4.76 20.53 -24.32
N PHE A 83 -5.39 21.12 -25.33
CA PHE A 83 -4.84 21.23 -26.68
C PHE A 83 -4.04 22.54 -26.86
N GLU A 84 -4.47 23.66 -26.27
CA GLU A 84 -3.74 24.93 -26.41
C GLU A 84 -2.45 25.01 -25.58
N LEU A 85 -2.42 24.43 -24.37
CA LEU A 85 -1.19 24.39 -23.57
C LEU A 85 -0.08 23.57 -24.25
N LEU A 86 -0.46 22.52 -25.00
CA LEU A 86 0.47 21.75 -25.81
C LEU A 86 0.84 22.48 -27.12
N GLN A 87 -0.11 23.15 -27.78
CA GLN A 87 0.20 23.95 -28.98
C GLN A 87 1.13 25.13 -28.69
N GLY A 88 0.92 25.83 -27.57
CA GLY A 88 1.74 26.96 -27.14
C GLY A 88 3.14 26.55 -26.67
N ALA A 89 3.27 25.40 -26.00
CA ALA A 89 4.57 24.90 -25.55
C ALA A 89 5.42 24.30 -26.69
N PHE A 90 4.78 23.75 -27.73
CA PHE A 90 5.46 23.08 -28.85
C PHE A 90 5.48 23.88 -30.17
N GLY A 91 4.96 25.11 -30.19
CA GLY A 91 5.03 26.00 -31.36
C GLY A 91 4.46 25.35 -32.62
N VAL A 92 3.26 24.78 -32.54
CA VAL A 92 2.60 24.15 -33.70
C VAL A 92 1.99 25.27 -34.58
N PRO A 93 2.34 25.38 -35.88
CA PRO A 93 1.83 26.44 -36.75
C PRO A 93 0.31 26.33 -36.95
N GLU A 94 -0.36 27.48 -37.15
CA GLU A 94 -1.76 27.56 -37.58
C GLU A 94 -1.99 26.66 -38.81
N SER A 95 -3.04 25.86 -38.75
CA SER A 95 -3.34 24.81 -39.71
C SER A 95 -3.50 25.34 -41.13
N SER A 96 -2.53 25.07 -42.00
CA SER A 96 -2.87 24.68 -43.36
C SER A 96 -3.63 23.35 -43.28
N SER A 97 -4.63 23.18 -44.14
CA SER A 97 -5.74 22.22 -44.10
C SER A 97 -5.38 20.72 -44.22
N ASN A 98 -4.29 20.28 -43.59
CA ASN A 98 -3.84 18.90 -43.47
C ASN A 98 -3.39 18.61 -42.04
N ALA A 99 -4.17 19.00 -41.04
CA ALA A 99 -3.97 18.47 -39.70
C ALA A 99 -4.06 16.94 -39.80
N PRO A 100 -3.10 16.17 -39.25
CA PRO A 100 -3.26 14.73 -39.14
C PRO A 100 -4.38 14.53 -38.11
N ILE A 101 -5.61 14.48 -38.61
CA ILE A 101 -6.76 13.97 -37.88
C ILE A 101 -6.27 12.62 -37.38
N LEU A 102 -6.01 12.50 -36.07
CA LEU A 102 -5.80 11.22 -35.43
C LEU A 102 -6.94 10.34 -35.94
N THR A 103 -6.63 9.46 -36.90
CA THR A 103 -7.65 8.71 -37.64
C THR A 103 -8.59 8.09 -36.62
N ALA A 104 -9.91 8.07 -36.83
CA ALA A 104 -10.88 7.58 -35.83
C ALA A 104 -10.46 6.25 -35.17
N ARG A 105 -9.69 5.42 -35.88
CA ARG A 105 -8.96 4.24 -35.39
C ARG A 105 -8.06 4.49 -34.16
N GLN A 106 -7.24 5.54 -34.12
CA GLN A 106 -6.39 5.90 -32.99
C GLN A 106 -7.18 6.31 -31.75
N LEU A 107 -8.38 6.88 -31.92
CA LEU A 107 -9.28 7.23 -30.82
C LEU A 107 -9.84 5.99 -30.08
N TYR A 108 -10.05 4.87 -30.78
CA TYR A 108 -10.51 3.61 -30.18
C TYR A 108 -9.37 2.74 -29.62
N LEU A 109 -8.14 2.91 -30.12
CA LEU A 109 -6.99 2.15 -29.65
C LEU A 109 -6.56 2.53 -28.23
N ILE A 110 -6.65 3.82 -27.86
CA ILE A 110 -6.29 4.30 -26.51
C ILE A 110 -7.13 3.63 -25.41
N PRO A 111 -8.49 3.70 -25.42
CA PRO A 111 -9.30 3.04 -24.41
C PRO A 111 -9.16 1.52 -24.43
N LEU A 112 -8.96 0.91 -25.62
CA LEU A 112 -8.69 -0.52 -25.73
C LEU A 112 -7.37 -0.91 -25.05
N VAL A 113 -6.30 -0.16 -25.27
CA VAL A 113 -5.00 -0.38 -24.64
C VAL A 113 -5.11 -0.20 -23.13
N LEU A 114 -5.77 0.87 -22.66
CA LEU A 114 -6.01 1.09 -21.23
C LEU A 114 -6.80 -0.06 -20.60
N TRP A 115 -7.84 -0.56 -21.27
CA TRP A 115 -8.62 -1.69 -20.80
C TRP A 115 -7.79 -2.99 -20.75
N ILE A 116 -6.99 -3.26 -21.78
CA ILE A 116 -6.04 -4.39 -21.79
C ILE A 116 -5.06 -4.28 -20.62
N LEU A 117 -4.52 -3.10 -20.34
CA LEU A 117 -3.62 -2.88 -19.19
C LEU A 117 -4.32 -3.15 -17.86
N VAL A 118 -5.58 -2.72 -17.69
CA VAL A 118 -6.40 -3.02 -16.51
C VAL A 118 -6.62 -4.53 -16.36
N VAL A 119 -6.98 -5.22 -17.44
CA VAL A 119 -7.20 -6.69 -17.43
C VAL A 119 -5.92 -7.44 -17.11
N LEU A 120 -4.80 -7.12 -17.78
CA LEU A 120 -3.50 -7.73 -17.52
C LEU A 120 -3.06 -7.50 -16.06
N ARG A 121 -3.33 -6.31 -15.52
CA ARG A 121 -3.05 -5.99 -14.11
C ARG A 121 -3.93 -6.80 -13.17
N GLY A 122 -5.24 -6.90 -13.44
CA GLY A 122 -6.17 -7.72 -12.69
C GLY A 122 -5.75 -9.20 -12.66
N LEU A 123 -5.33 -9.74 -13.81
CA LEU A 123 -4.79 -11.10 -13.92
C LEU A 123 -3.50 -11.28 -13.12
N ARG A 124 -2.57 -10.32 -13.16
CA ARG A 124 -1.33 -10.37 -12.38
C ARG A 124 -1.62 -10.31 -10.87
N SER A 125 -2.52 -9.42 -10.45
CA SER A 125 -2.99 -9.32 -9.05
C SER A 125 -3.64 -10.62 -8.59
N GLY A 126 -4.52 -11.20 -9.42
CA GLY A 126 -5.18 -12.47 -9.12
C GLY A 126 -4.20 -13.63 -8.97
N ARG A 127 -3.19 -13.70 -9.84
CA ARG A 127 -2.09 -14.69 -9.73
C ARG A 127 -1.28 -14.52 -8.44
N GLN A 128 -0.97 -13.28 -8.08
CA GLN A 128 -0.23 -12.98 -6.84
C GLN A 128 -1.04 -13.39 -5.61
N LEU A 129 -2.32 -13.01 -5.53
CA LEU A 129 -3.22 -13.43 -4.45
C LEU A 129 -3.33 -14.96 -4.37
N TRP A 130 -3.44 -15.62 -5.52
CA TRP A 130 -3.51 -17.07 -5.58
C TRP A 130 -2.23 -17.72 -5.06
N ALA A 131 -1.06 -17.26 -5.50
CA ALA A 131 0.23 -17.74 -5.02
C ALA A 131 0.37 -17.53 -3.50
N SER A 132 0.09 -16.32 -3.00
CA SER A 132 0.13 -16.04 -1.56
C SER A 132 -0.84 -16.93 -0.77
N TRP A 133 -2.00 -17.25 -1.32
CA TRP A 133 -2.95 -18.15 -0.68
C TRP A 133 -2.48 -19.61 -0.68
N GLN A 134 -1.82 -20.05 -1.75
CA GLN A 134 -1.16 -21.36 -1.78
C GLN A 134 -0.02 -21.43 -0.77
N ASP A 135 0.80 -20.39 -0.65
CA ASP A 135 1.89 -20.30 0.31
C ASP A 135 1.37 -20.35 1.76
N LEU A 136 0.31 -19.61 2.07
CA LEU A 136 -0.34 -19.66 3.38
C LEU A 136 -0.92 -21.03 3.70
N ARG A 137 -1.50 -21.70 2.69
CA ARG A 137 -2.01 -23.09 2.84
C ARG A 137 -0.88 -24.08 3.07
N ALA A 138 0.21 -23.96 2.32
CA ALA A 138 1.40 -24.79 2.48
C ALA A 138 2.03 -24.56 3.86
N LEU A 139 2.17 -23.30 4.27
CA LEU A 139 2.68 -22.91 5.58
C LEU A 139 1.84 -23.53 6.70
N ARG A 140 0.51 -23.47 6.61
CA ARG A 140 -0.38 -24.08 7.61
C ARG A 140 -0.10 -25.57 7.83
N ASN A 141 0.30 -26.30 6.78
CA ASN A 141 0.63 -27.72 6.88
C ASN A 141 2.01 -27.97 7.50
N LEU A 142 2.88 -26.96 7.53
CA LEU A 142 4.21 -27.01 8.16
C LEU A 142 4.19 -26.56 9.62
N LEU A 143 3.12 -25.89 10.06
CA LEU A 143 2.99 -25.39 11.42
C LEU A 143 2.46 -26.48 12.34
N SER A 144 3.16 -26.70 13.45
CA SER A 144 2.67 -27.53 14.57
C SER A 144 2.44 -26.68 15.81
N LEU A 145 1.42 -27.03 16.59
CA LEU A 145 1.12 -26.31 17.83
C LEU A 145 2.24 -26.52 18.84
N VAL A 146 2.69 -25.44 19.49
CA VAL A 146 3.62 -25.57 20.61
C VAL A 146 2.86 -26.04 21.84
N ASN A 147 3.27 -27.18 22.40
CA ASN A 147 2.63 -27.80 23.56
C ASN A 147 3.44 -27.64 24.86
N THR A 148 4.47 -26.78 24.87
CA THR A 148 5.34 -26.56 26.03
C THR A 148 4.69 -25.54 26.99
N PRO A 149 4.17 -25.95 28.15
CA PRO A 149 3.40 -25.07 29.04
C PRO A 149 4.21 -23.87 29.55
N GLU A 150 5.50 -24.07 29.80
CA GLU A 150 6.40 -23.02 30.29
C GLU A 150 6.58 -21.90 29.27
N PHE A 151 6.70 -22.25 27.98
CA PHE A 151 6.82 -21.29 26.89
C PHE A 151 5.50 -20.56 26.63
N ILE A 152 4.38 -21.28 26.69
CA ILE A 152 3.03 -20.69 26.60
C ILE A 152 2.84 -19.66 27.71
N ALA A 153 3.14 -20.02 28.95
CA ALA A 153 3.03 -19.14 30.10
C ALA A 153 3.96 -17.92 29.99
N GLU A 154 5.19 -18.09 29.48
CA GLU A 154 6.12 -16.98 29.24
C GLU A 154 5.53 -15.96 28.25
N VAL A 155 5.07 -16.42 27.09
CA VAL A 155 4.52 -15.50 26.07
C VAL A 155 3.24 -14.84 26.59
N GLN A 156 2.36 -15.57 27.27
CA GLN A 156 1.13 -15.01 27.84
C GLN A 156 1.40 -13.96 28.91
N ASN A 157 2.36 -14.20 29.80
CA ASN A 157 2.76 -13.23 30.84
C ASN A 157 3.31 -11.94 30.21
N ARG A 158 4.23 -12.07 29.25
CA ARG A 158 4.80 -10.92 28.52
C ARG A 158 3.75 -10.17 27.70
N SER A 159 2.86 -10.90 27.03
CA SER A 159 1.73 -10.34 26.29
C SER A 159 0.85 -9.48 27.19
N THR A 160 0.53 -9.98 28.39
CA THR A 160 -0.25 -9.27 29.41
C THR A 160 0.48 -8.02 29.91
N GLN A 161 1.79 -8.12 30.20
CA GLN A 161 2.63 -6.98 30.61
C GLN A 161 2.69 -5.88 29.54
N MET A 162 2.64 -6.24 28.26
CA MET A 162 2.60 -5.31 27.13
C MET A 162 1.19 -4.78 26.81
N GLY A 163 0.17 -5.14 27.61
CA GLY A 163 -1.21 -4.70 27.45
C GLY A 163 -1.97 -5.38 26.30
N ILE A 164 -1.46 -6.50 25.78
CA ILE A 164 -2.11 -7.26 24.71
C ILE A 164 -3.22 -8.13 25.33
N ARG A 165 -4.47 -7.82 25.01
CA ARG A 165 -5.66 -8.52 25.55
C ARG A 165 -6.12 -9.71 24.70
N ARG A 166 -5.55 -9.90 23.52
CA ARG A 166 -5.93 -10.96 22.58
C ARG A 166 -5.19 -12.24 22.92
N ASP A 167 -5.82 -13.38 22.70
CA ASP A 167 -5.16 -14.67 22.84
C ASP A 167 -4.13 -14.88 21.72
N VAL A 168 -2.86 -15.06 22.10
CA VAL A 168 -1.75 -15.26 21.18
C VAL A 168 -1.49 -16.75 21.05
N ARG A 169 -1.79 -17.31 19.89
CA ARG A 169 -1.59 -18.75 19.62
C ARG A 169 -0.16 -19.02 19.20
N LEU A 170 0.43 -20.09 19.75
CA LEU A 170 1.83 -20.44 19.54
C LEU A 170 1.98 -21.63 18.60
N PHE A 171 2.74 -21.43 17.54
CA PHE A 171 3.09 -22.49 16.59
C PHE A 171 4.60 -22.56 16.40
N THR A 172 5.09 -23.72 16.01
CA THR A 172 6.47 -23.91 15.55
C THR A 172 6.48 -24.26 14.07
N ALA A 173 7.46 -23.74 13.35
CA ALA A 173 7.71 -24.01 11.93
C ALA A 173 9.02 -24.81 11.76
N PRO A 174 9.37 -25.29 10.56
CA PRO A 174 10.70 -25.83 10.29
C PRO A 174 11.82 -24.81 10.58
N MET A 175 13.06 -25.29 10.83
CA MET A 175 14.20 -24.43 11.22
C MET A 175 14.58 -23.34 10.21
N SER A 176 14.11 -23.40 8.97
CA SER A 176 14.41 -22.42 7.93
C SER A 176 13.69 -21.07 8.10
N PHE A 177 12.78 -20.95 9.05
CA PHE A 177 12.00 -19.73 9.27
C PHE A 177 12.54 -18.89 10.42
N SER A 178 12.60 -17.57 10.23
CA SER A 178 12.70 -16.60 11.34
C SER A 178 11.43 -16.65 12.19
N PRO A 179 11.43 -16.20 13.45
CA PRO A 179 10.19 -15.81 14.12
C PRO A 179 9.37 -14.87 13.25
N PHE A 180 8.05 -15.04 13.26
CA PHE A 180 7.12 -14.13 12.62
C PHE A 180 5.72 -14.22 13.23
N THR A 181 4.92 -13.19 12.98
CA THR A 181 3.54 -13.10 13.44
C THR A 181 2.54 -12.93 12.29
N PHE A 182 1.36 -13.53 12.43
CA PHE A 182 0.28 -13.38 11.47
C PHE A 182 -1.10 -13.52 12.12
N GLY A 183 -2.16 -13.16 11.38
CA GLY A 183 -3.54 -13.18 11.88
C GLY A 183 -3.95 -11.87 12.58
N ILE A 184 -5.10 -11.34 12.17
CA ILE A 184 -5.60 -10.03 12.63
C ILE A 184 -6.35 -10.13 13.96
N PHE A 185 -7.36 -11.00 14.02
CA PHE A 185 -8.23 -11.13 15.20
C PHE A 185 -7.69 -12.10 16.25
N SER A 186 -7.03 -13.17 15.79
CA SER A 186 -6.41 -14.20 16.64
C SER A 186 -4.94 -14.29 16.27
N PRO A 187 -4.09 -13.42 16.85
CA PRO A 187 -2.68 -13.36 16.51
C PRO A 187 -2.01 -14.71 16.73
N VAL A 188 -1.23 -15.11 15.74
CA VAL A 188 -0.44 -16.32 15.74
C VAL A 188 1.02 -15.90 15.75
N LEU A 189 1.76 -16.43 16.71
CA LEU A 189 3.19 -16.23 16.85
C LEU A 189 3.88 -17.55 16.53
N VAL A 190 4.73 -17.53 15.50
CA VAL A 190 5.47 -18.69 15.02
C VAL A 190 6.91 -18.58 15.42
N PHE A 191 7.45 -19.64 16.02
CA PHE A 191 8.84 -19.72 16.41
C PHE A 191 9.57 -20.88 15.72
N PRO A 192 10.85 -20.72 15.35
CA PRO A 192 11.65 -21.87 14.95
C PRO A 192 12.04 -22.71 16.18
N PRO A 193 12.25 -24.03 16.02
CA PRO A 193 12.62 -24.93 17.11
C PRO A 193 13.90 -24.51 17.82
N ALA A 194 14.83 -23.89 17.07
CA ALA A 194 16.10 -23.37 17.59
C ALA A 194 15.93 -22.26 18.64
N LEU A 195 14.81 -21.54 18.64
CA LEU A 195 14.51 -20.47 19.59
C LEU A 195 13.53 -20.89 20.70
N LEU A 196 13.12 -22.17 20.76
CA LEU A 196 12.31 -22.68 21.87
C LEU A 196 13.08 -22.73 23.20
N PRO A 197 14.37 -23.13 23.25
CA PRO A 197 15.13 -23.17 24.50
C PRO A 197 15.30 -21.78 25.15
N PRO A 198 15.34 -21.70 26.48
CA PRO A 198 15.60 -20.44 27.19
C PRO A 198 16.92 -19.80 26.78
N SER A 199 16.82 -18.60 26.22
CA SER A 199 17.96 -17.81 25.81
C SER A 199 17.60 -16.31 25.80
N HIS A 200 18.63 -15.47 25.85
CA HIS A 200 18.46 -14.03 25.65
C HIS A 200 17.88 -13.72 24.27
N ALA A 201 18.35 -14.44 23.23
CA ALA A 201 17.83 -14.33 21.86
C ALA A 201 16.32 -14.64 21.78
N ARG A 202 15.85 -15.69 22.47
CA ARG A 202 14.41 -16.00 22.56
C ARG A 202 13.63 -14.85 23.20
N THR A 203 14.13 -14.30 24.31
CA THR A 203 13.47 -13.20 25.02
C THR A 203 13.32 -11.97 24.12
N MET A 204 14.39 -11.60 23.41
CA MET A 204 14.36 -10.49 22.46
C MET A 204 13.40 -10.76 21.30
N ALA A 205 13.43 -11.96 20.72
CA ALA A 205 12.54 -12.35 19.64
C ALA A 205 11.06 -12.32 20.06
N ILE A 206 10.73 -12.83 21.26
CA ILE A 206 9.35 -12.76 21.78
C ILE A 206 8.93 -11.30 21.91
N HIS A 207 9.78 -10.46 22.48
CA HIS A 207 9.46 -9.05 22.67
C HIS A 207 9.23 -8.34 21.32
N HIS A 208 10.12 -8.54 20.36
CA HIS A 208 10.00 -8.01 19.00
C HIS A 208 8.68 -8.41 18.33
N GLU A 209 8.34 -9.71 18.33
CA GLU A 209 7.08 -10.18 17.74
C GLU A 209 5.83 -9.69 18.49
N LEU A 210 5.90 -9.56 19.82
CA LEU A 210 4.80 -9.00 20.61
C LEU A 210 4.60 -7.49 20.32
N VAL A 211 5.65 -6.73 19.99
CA VAL A 211 5.51 -5.34 19.54
C VAL A 211 4.67 -5.28 18.26
N HIS A 212 4.91 -6.15 17.28
CA HIS A 212 4.10 -6.23 16.06
C HIS A 212 2.63 -6.57 16.35
N ILE A 213 2.37 -7.52 17.27
CA ILE A 213 1.00 -7.87 17.68
C ILE A 213 0.32 -6.70 18.39
N ARG A 214 1.03 -6.01 19.29
CA ARG A 214 0.52 -4.86 20.05
C ARG A 214 0.14 -3.70 19.12
N ARG A 215 0.98 -3.41 18.12
CA ARG A 215 0.77 -2.35 17.12
C ARG A 215 -0.20 -2.75 16.00
N VAL A 216 -0.62 -4.02 15.97
CA VAL A 216 -1.53 -4.59 14.95
C VAL A 216 -0.94 -4.43 13.55
N ASP A 217 0.38 -4.60 13.42
CA ASP A 217 1.10 -4.37 12.17
C ASP A 217 0.61 -5.27 11.02
N VAL A 218 0.16 -6.48 11.34
CA VAL A 218 -0.44 -7.41 10.37
C VAL A 218 -1.66 -6.81 9.67
N LEU A 219 -2.52 -6.07 10.40
CA LEU A 219 -3.68 -5.41 9.81
C LEU A 219 -3.25 -4.28 8.87
N TRP A 220 -2.30 -3.45 9.32
CA TRP A 220 -1.79 -2.35 8.51
C TRP A 220 -1.11 -2.84 7.24
N ARG A 221 -0.26 -3.87 7.33
CA ARG A 221 0.33 -4.54 6.17
C ARG A 221 -0.74 -5.08 5.22
N PHE A 222 -1.81 -5.70 5.74
CA PHE A 222 -2.90 -6.18 4.89
C PHE A 222 -3.60 -5.05 4.13
N LEU A 223 -3.93 -3.95 4.81
CA LEU A 223 -4.57 -2.78 4.19
C LEU A 223 -3.65 -2.11 3.15
N GLU A 224 -2.36 -2.02 3.44
CA GLU A 224 -1.33 -1.52 2.53
C GLU A 224 -1.22 -2.38 1.26
N GLU A 225 -1.21 -3.70 1.39
CA GLU A 225 -1.24 -4.63 0.27
C GLU A 225 -2.52 -4.49 -0.56
N CYS A 226 -3.69 -4.28 0.08
CA CYS A 226 -4.92 -3.97 -0.64
C CYS A 226 -4.78 -2.71 -1.50
N LEU A 227 -4.14 -1.65 -0.98
CA LEU A 227 -3.90 -0.44 -1.77
C LEU A 227 -2.92 -0.70 -2.91
N LEU A 228 -1.88 -1.51 -2.71
CA LEU A 228 -0.96 -1.92 -3.76
C LEU A 228 -1.60 -2.79 -4.85
N LEU A 229 -2.63 -3.57 -4.54
CA LEU A 229 -3.38 -4.30 -5.57
C LEU A 229 -4.06 -3.35 -6.55
N VAL A 230 -4.57 -2.21 -6.05
CA VAL A 230 -5.28 -1.19 -6.84
C VAL A 230 -4.30 -0.21 -7.52
N LEU A 231 -3.36 0.35 -6.75
CA LEU A 231 -2.50 1.47 -7.17
C LEU A 231 -1.03 1.09 -7.31
N GLY A 232 -0.66 -0.19 -7.16
CA GLY A 232 0.73 -0.64 -7.30
C GLY A 232 1.28 -0.56 -8.74
N TRP A 233 0.52 -0.08 -9.71
CA TRP A 233 1.09 0.35 -11.00
C TRP A 233 1.88 1.66 -10.86
N HIS A 234 1.56 2.47 -9.85
CA HIS A 234 2.22 3.74 -9.59
C HIS A 234 3.57 3.52 -8.86
N PRO A 235 4.72 3.91 -9.45
CA PRO A 235 6.04 3.63 -8.90
C PRO A 235 6.24 4.26 -7.51
N LEU A 236 5.74 5.48 -7.29
CA LEU A 236 5.87 6.14 -5.98
C LEU A 236 5.07 5.45 -4.87
N VAL A 237 3.94 4.80 -5.19
CA VAL A 237 3.16 4.08 -4.16
C VAL A 237 3.93 2.84 -3.71
N LYS A 238 4.56 2.13 -4.65
CA LYS A 238 5.47 1.00 -4.35
C LYS A 238 6.68 1.45 -3.53
N HIS A 239 7.30 2.56 -3.91
CA HIS A 239 8.44 3.13 -3.17
C HIS A 239 8.04 3.48 -1.74
N CYS A 240 6.95 4.24 -1.56
CA CYS A 240 6.44 4.60 -0.23
C CYS A 240 6.14 3.37 0.62
N HIS A 241 5.56 2.32 0.02
CA HIS A 241 5.28 1.07 0.73
C HIS A 241 6.57 0.39 1.23
N GLN A 242 7.59 0.28 0.39
CA GLN A 242 8.88 -0.30 0.78
C GLN A 242 9.50 0.48 1.94
N GLU A 243 9.50 1.81 1.84
CA GLU A 243 9.99 2.68 2.90
C GLU A 243 9.19 2.58 4.21
N ILE A 244 7.87 2.38 4.13
CA ILE A 244 7.03 2.10 5.31
C ILE A 244 7.46 0.79 5.97
N MET A 245 7.75 -0.26 5.19
CA MET A 245 8.19 -1.54 5.75
C MET A 245 9.54 -1.39 6.48
N PHE A 246 10.50 -0.68 5.88
CA PHE A 246 11.79 -0.41 6.52
C PHE A 246 11.63 0.45 7.79
N ALA A 247 10.86 1.53 7.73
CA ALA A 247 10.62 2.40 8.87
C ALA A 247 9.87 1.68 10.01
N ARG A 248 8.96 0.76 9.67
CA ARG A 248 8.22 -0.08 10.63
C ARG A 248 9.17 -0.99 11.40
N GLU A 249 10.07 -1.66 10.69
CA GLU A 249 11.09 -2.52 11.28
C GLU A 249 12.04 -1.73 12.19
N ALA A 250 12.61 -0.62 11.68
CA ALA A 250 13.50 0.23 12.45
C ALA A 250 12.83 0.80 13.72
N THR A 251 11.52 1.10 13.67
CA THR A 251 10.74 1.55 14.84
C THR A 251 10.41 0.41 15.80
N CYS A 252 10.35 -0.84 15.32
CA CYS A 252 10.22 -2.03 16.17
C CYS A 252 11.53 -2.24 16.94
N ASP A 253 12.65 -2.29 16.22
CA ASP A 253 13.99 -2.48 16.79
C ASP A 253 14.33 -1.41 17.83
N ALA A 254 14.06 -0.13 17.52
CA ALA A 254 14.27 0.96 18.46
C ALA A 254 13.40 0.83 19.73
N GLU A 255 12.18 0.29 19.63
CA GLU A 255 11.33 0.05 20.81
C GLU A 255 11.86 -1.12 21.63
N VAL A 256 12.29 -2.20 20.98
CA VAL A 256 12.86 -3.38 21.65
C VAL A 256 14.13 -3.01 22.43
N LEU A 257 14.98 -2.14 21.86
CA LEU A 257 16.22 -1.68 22.51
C LEU A 257 15.98 -0.65 23.63
N SER A 258 14.83 0.02 23.65
CA SER A 258 14.48 1.00 24.69
C SER A 258 13.57 0.44 25.79
N GLY A 259 13.09 -0.80 25.63
CA GLY A 259 12.24 -1.47 26.60
C GLY A 259 12.98 -1.86 27.90
N PRO A 260 12.26 -2.03 29.03
CA PRO A 260 12.84 -2.45 30.30
C PRO A 260 13.29 -3.92 30.20
N GLY A 261 14.55 -4.13 29.81
CA GLY A 261 15.10 -5.47 29.59
C GLY A 261 16.45 -5.54 28.85
N VAL A 262 17.02 -4.38 28.46
CA VAL A 262 18.43 -4.22 28.06
C VAL A 262 19.17 -3.45 29.14
#